data_AF-A0A435ZDF5-F1
#
_entry.id   AF-A0A435ZDF5-F1
#
_cell.length_a   1.000
_cell.length_b   1.000
_cell.length_c   1.000
_cell.angle_alpha   90.00
_cell.angle_beta   90.00
_cell.angle_gamma   90.00
#
_symmetry.space_group_name_H-M   'P 1'
#
loop_
_entity.id
_entity.type
_entity.pdbx_description
1 polymer ?
#
loop_
_entity_poly.entity_id
_entity_poly.type
_entity_poly.pdbx_seq_one_letter_code
_entity_poly.pdbx_strand_id
1 'polypeptide(L)' 'RDVLSLASGVVIGTHFKIGGNTWNAVDGDRVKRFMDVVATLR' A
#
# COMPACT_ATOMS: atom_id res chain seq x y z
N ARG A 1 -3.37 -6.88 -8.02
CA ARG A 1 -4.29 -7.93 -7.53
C ARG A 1 -3.52 -9.22 -7.22
N ASP A 2 -2.55 -9.55 -8.06
CA ASP A 2 -1.80 -10.82 -8.02
C ASP A 2 -1.04 -11.10 -6.71
N VAL A 3 -0.47 -10.08 -6.06
CA VAL A 3 0.25 -10.30 -4.79
C VAL A 3 -0.71 -10.67 -3.66
N LEU A 4 -1.90 -10.05 -3.61
CA LEU A 4 -2.90 -10.31 -2.57
C LEU A 4 -3.72 -11.59 -2.83
N SER A 5 -3.62 -12.20 -4.01
CA SER A 5 -4.22 -13.51 -4.27
C SER A 5 -3.38 -14.68 -3.74
N LEU A 6 -2.10 -14.44 -3.40
CA LEU A 6 -1.17 -15.47 -2.94
C LEU A 6 -0.94 -15.46 -1.43
N ALA A 7 -1.26 -14.34 -0.76
CA ALA A 7 -1.01 -14.16 0.67
C ALA A 7 -2.14 -13.36 1.32
N SER A 8 -2.43 -13.68 2.59
CA SER A 8 -3.46 -12.99 3.38
C SER A 8 -3.09 -11.56 3.78
N GLY A 9 -1.85 -11.12 3.53
CA GLY A 9 -1.37 -9.80 3.86
C GLY A 9 0.02 -9.51 3.29
N VAL A 10 0.39 -8.23 3.29
CA VAL A 10 1.69 -7.72 2.81
C VAL A 10 2.18 -6.58 3.69
N VAL A 11 3.49 -6.38 3.74
CA VAL A 11 4.10 -5.20 4.37
C VAL A 11 4.71 -4.34 3.27
N ILE A 12 4.34 -3.07 3.24
CA ILE A 12 4.76 -2.11 2.20
C ILE A 12 5.49 -0.95 2.88
N GLY A 13 6.75 -0.73 2.46
CA GLY A 13 7.60 0.35 2.97
C GLY A 13 7.62 1.56 2.04
N THR A 14 8.76 1.77 1.37
CA THR A 14 9.11 2.97 0.61
C THR A 14 8.08 3.38 -0.46
N HIS A 15 7.32 2.44 -1.00
CA HIS A 15 6.26 2.75 -1.97
C HIS A 15 5.19 3.73 -1.44
N PHE A 16 4.94 3.74 -0.12
CA PHE A 16 4.02 4.68 0.52
C PHE A 16 4.67 5.96 1.02
N LYS A 17 5.97 6.16 0.82
CA LYS A 17 6.63 7.41 1.16
C LYS A 17 6.46 8.43 0.04
N ILE A 18 6.35 9.71 0.39
CA ILE A 18 6.32 10.80 -0.60
C ILE A 18 7.58 10.69 -1.48
N GLY A 19 7.40 10.55 -2.78
CA GLY A 19 8.49 10.39 -3.75
C GLY A 19 9.28 9.08 -3.64
N GLY A 20 8.82 8.09 -2.87
CA GLY A 20 9.54 6.82 -2.74
C GLY A 20 10.88 6.96 -2.02
N ASN A 21 11.03 7.93 -1.13
CA ASN A 21 12.22 8.09 -0.30
C ASN A 21 11.92 7.63 1.13
N THR A 22 12.72 6.68 1.64
CA THR A 22 12.55 6.08 2.98
C THR A 22 12.43 7.12 4.10
N TRP A 23 13.13 8.24 3.99
CA TRP A 23 13.18 9.29 5.00
C TRP A 23 12.00 10.26 4.96
N ASN A 24 11.22 10.24 3.88
CA ASN A 24 10.08 11.14 3.74
C ASN A 24 8.89 10.67 4.59
N ALA A 25 7.94 11.59 4.76
CA ALA A 25 6.64 11.27 5.35
C ALA A 25 5.87 10.27 4.47
N VAL A 26 4.87 9.62 5.08
CA VAL A 26 3.94 8.74 4.36
C VAL A 26 2.96 9.57 3.54
N ASP A 27 2.73 9.17 2.30
CA ASP A 27 1.70 9.69 1.41
C ASP A 27 0.36 9.02 1.74
N GLY A 28 -0.45 9.71 2.54
CA GLY A 28 -1.74 9.19 3.04
C GLY A 28 -2.76 8.91 1.94
N ASP A 29 -2.75 9.69 0.86
CA ASP A 29 -3.67 9.48 -0.26
C ASP A 29 -3.34 8.21 -1.03
N ARG A 30 -2.04 7.90 -1.16
CA ARG A 30 -1.59 6.64 -1.75
C ARG A 30 -1.96 5.43 -0.90
N VAL A 31 -1.84 5.53 0.43
CA VAL A 31 -2.31 4.49 1.36
C VAL A 31 -3.82 4.29 1.23
N LYS A 32 -4.61 5.37 1.20
CA LYS A 32 -6.06 5.30 1.05
C LYS A 32 -6.46 4.55 -0.22
N ARG A 33 -5.90 4.92 -1.38
CA ARG A 33 -6.16 4.21 -2.65
C ARG A 33 -5.83 2.72 -2.61
N PHE A 34 -4.76 2.34 -1.91
CA PHE A 34 -4.44 0.92 -1.74
C PHE A 34 -5.47 0.22 -0.87
N MET A 35 -5.86 0.83 0.26
CA MET A 35 -6.88 0.28 1.16
C MET A 35 -8.26 0.19 0.49
N ASP A 36 -8.60 1.10 -0.42
CA ASP A 36 -9.82 1.00 -1.23
C ASP A 36 -9.84 -0.29 -2.05
N VAL A 37 -8.71 -0.68 -2.65
CA VAL A 37 -8.58 -1.96 -3.37
C VAL A 37 -8.68 -3.15 -2.41
N VAL A 38 -8.01 -3.09 -1.26
CA VAL A 38 -8.06 -4.16 -0.24
C VAL A 38 -9.48 -4.39 0.26
N ALA A 39 -10.26 -3.32 0.44
CA ALA A 39 -11.66 -3.40 0.87
C ALA A 39 -12.55 -4.18 -0.13
N THR A 40 -12.19 -4.22 -1.42
CA THR A 40 -12.92 -5.02 -2.43
C THR A 40 -12.66 -6.52 -2.37
N LEU A 41 -11.70 -6.96 -1.55
CA LEU A 41 -11.34 -8.38 -1.40
C LEU A 41 -12.05 -9.03 -0.20
N ARG A 42 -12.91 -8.30 0.50
CA ARG A 42 -13.65 -8.75 1.68
C ARG A 42 -15.14 -8.86 1.40
#